data_AF-A0A520ZKN6-F1
#
_entry.id   AF-A0A520ZKN6-F1
#
_cell.length_a   1.000
_cell.length_b   1.000
_cell.length_c   1.000
_cell.angle_alpha   90.00
_cell.angle_beta   90.00
_cell.angle_gamma   90.00
#
_symmetry.space_group_name_H-M   'P 1'
#
loop_
_entity.id
_entity.type
_entity.pdbx_description
1 polymer ?
#
loop_
_entity_poly.entity_id
_entity_poly.type
_entity_poly.pdbx_seq_one_letter_code
_entity_poly.pdbx_strand_id
1 'polypeptide(L)'
;MRKVDVFNHIWPRPYYEALSKLTGPMTDITRRSEAQPMMIDLDERFRIMDAHEGYCQILSLGSPPLELITKGRHATDLSRIGTESQAELVEKHPDRFPGFIASPPMGEDISAILDACRYAIEDCGAIGVQVYT
;
A
#
# COMPACT_ATOMS: atom_id res chain seq x y z
N MET A 1 -20.79 16.27 -2.19
CA MET A 1 -19.45 16.92 -2.16
C MET A 1 -18.40 15.84 -1.98
N ARG A 2 -17.29 15.85 -2.73
CA ARG A 2 -16.22 14.84 -2.62
C ARG A 2 -15.45 15.02 -1.31
N LYS A 3 -15.21 13.94 -0.57
CA LYS A 3 -14.38 13.87 0.64
C LYS A 3 -13.21 12.94 0.36
N VAL A 4 -11.99 13.47 0.38
CA VAL A 4 -10.78 12.71 0.05
C VAL A 4 -10.03 12.42 1.35
N ASP A 5 -9.96 11.16 1.73
CA ASP A 5 -9.10 10.69 2.81
C ASP A 5 -7.71 10.40 2.27
N VAL A 6 -6.74 11.17 2.75
CA VAL A 6 -5.35 11.11 2.31
C VAL A 6 -4.46 10.26 3.23
N PHE A 7 -5.03 9.65 4.27
CA PHE A 7 -4.27 8.89 5.26
C PHE A 7 -5.04 7.66 5.77
N ASN A 8 -5.19 6.69 4.88
CA ASN A 8 -5.76 5.38 5.14
C ASN A 8 -4.78 4.29 4.69
N HIS A 9 -4.92 3.10 5.26
CA HIS A 9 -3.99 1.99 5.01
C HIS A 9 -4.71 0.82 4.36
N ILE A 10 -4.03 0.11 3.46
CA ILE A 10 -4.51 -1.10 2.80
C ILE A 10 -3.37 -2.10 2.62
N TRP A 11 -3.69 -3.39 2.53
CA TRP A 11 -2.82 -4.44 2.02
C TRP A 11 -3.50 -5.11 0.83
N PRO A 12 -3.23 -4.64 -0.41
CA PRO A 12 -3.75 -5.29 -1.60
C PRO A 12 -3.42 -6.79 -1.59
N ARG A 13 -4.31 -7.64 -2.12
CA ARG A 13 -4.18 -9.10 -2.03
C ARG A 13 -2.79 -9.61 -2.46
N PRO A 14 -2.24 -9.21 -3.62
CA PRO A 14 -0.92 -9.71 -4.04
C PRO A 14 0.20 -9.27 -3.09
N TYR A 15 0.13 -8.04 -2.58
CA TYR A 15 1.06 -7.53 -1.57
C TYR A 15 0.95 -8.30 -0.25
N TYR A 16 -0.26 -8.52 0.26
CA TYR A 16 -0.48 -9.26 1.50
C TYR A 16 0.06 -10.70 1.42
N GLU A 17 -0.15 -11.38 0.29
CA GLU A 17 0.37 -12.73 0.07
C GLU A 17 1.91 -12.75 0.01
N ALA A 18 2.53 -11.76 -0.64
CA ALA A 18 3.98 -11.63 -0.68
C ALA A 18 4.57 -11.31 0.71
N LEU A 19 3.94 -10.39 1.44
CA LEU A 19 4.29 -10.03 2.81
C LEU A 19 4.22 -11.25 3.74
N SER A 20 3.10 -11.97 3.71
CA SER A 20 2.85 -13.14 4.57
C SER A 20 3.87 -14.27 4.36
N LYS A 21 4.36 -14.44 3.12
CA LYS A 21 5.43 -15.40 2.81
C LYS A 21 6.77 -15.03 3.44
N LEU A 22 7.05 -13.75 3.66
CA LEU A 22 8.30 -13.26 4.23
C LEU A 22 8.27 -13.20 5.75
N THR A 23 7.15 -12.77 6.33
CA THR A 23 7.00 -12.56 7.77
C THR A 23 6.57 -13.81 8.53
N GLY A 24 5.98 -14.80 7.85
CA GLY A 24 5.22 -15.85 8.52
C GLY A 24 3.97 -15.29 9.22
N PRO A 25 3.45 -15.94 10.27
CA PRO A 25 2.32 -15.43 11.04
C PRO A 25 2.62 -14.02 11.57
N MET A 26 1.74 -13.06 11.28
CA MET A 26 1.92 -11.67 11.71
C MET A 26 1.95 -11.59 13.26
N THR A 27 3.11 -11.25 13.83
CA THR A 27 3.28 -11.05 15.27
C THR A 27 3.23 -9.55 15.62
N ASP A 28 2.54 -9.22 16.71
CA ASP A 28 2.51 -7.88 17.35
C ASP A 28 1.79 -6.75 16.59
N ILE A 29 2.49 -5.66 16.20
CA ILE A 29 1.93 -4.38 15.71
C ILE A 29 0.92 -4.58 14.57
N THR A 30 1.13 -5.61 13.77
CA THR A 30 0.38 -5.93 12.57
C THR A 30 -0.88 -6.76 12.83
N ARG A 31 -0.99 -7.44 13.98
CA ARG A 31 -2.18 -8.22 14.35
C ARG A 31 -3.43 -7.36 14.43
N ARG A 32 -3.30 -6.10 14.87
CA ARG A 32 -4.43 -5.15 14.92
C ARG A 32 -4.93 -4.80 13.52
N SER A 33 -4.02 -4.56 12.59
CA SER A 33 -4.34 -4.27 11.19
C SER A 33 -4.92 -5.50 10.49
N GLU A 34 -4.32 -6.67 10.70
CA GLU A 34 -4.84 -7.95 10.17
C GLU A 34 -6.24 -8.28 10.69
N ALA A 35 -6.55 -7.90 11.93
CA ALA A 35 -7.88 -8.08 12.51
C ALA A 35 -8.96 -7.16 11.88
N GLN A 36 -8.59 -6.19 11.03
CA GLN A 36 -9.54 -5.36 10.28
C GLN A 36 -9.75 -5.95 8.88
N PRO A 37 -10.91 -6.58 8.57
CA PRO A 37 -11.09 -7.26 7.29
C PRO A 37 -10.89 -6.33 6.09
N MET A 38 -11.30 -5.05 6.20
CA MET A 38 -11.15 -4.01 5.17
C MET A 38 -9.71 -3.70 4.73
N MET A 39 -8.70 -4.21 5.45
CA MET A 39 -7.31 -4.10 5.05
C MET A 39 -7.03 -4.91 3.78
N ILE A 40 -7.73 -6.03 3.58
CA ILE A 40 -7.45 -6.96 2.48
C ILE A 40 -8.73 -7.31 1.70
N ASP A 41 -9.89 -7.25 2.37
CA ASP A 41 -11.22 -7.45 1.79
C ASP A 41 -11.77 -6.12 1.24
N LEU A 42 -11.88 -6.04 -0.09
CA LEU A 42 -12.42 -4.85 -0.75
C LEU A 42 -13.93 -4.71 -0.57
N ASP A 43 -14.68 -5.82 -0.43
CA ASP A 43 -16.13 -5.75 -0.25
C ASP A 43 -16.45 -5.10 1.10
N GLU A 44 -15.72 -5.51 2.15
CA GLU A 44 -15.87 -4.87 3.47
C GLU A 44 -15.40 -3.41 3.45
N ARG A 45 -14.29 -3.10 2.76
CA ARG A 45 -13.84 -1.72 2.60
C ARG A 45 -14.91 -0.87 1.91
N PHE A 46 -15.47 -1.35 0.81
CA PHE A 46 -16.49 -0.64 0.05
C PHE A 46 -17.75 -0.42 0.88
N ARG A 47 -18.20 -1.43 1.63
CA ARG A 47 -19.33 -1.31 2.56
C ARG A 47 -19.13 -0.18 3.58
N ILE A 48 -17.93 -0.03 4.13
CA ILE A 48 -17.60 1.05 5.06
C ILE A 48 -17.57 2.40 4.34
N MET A 49 -16.96 2.47 3.15
CA MET A 49 -16.92 3.70 2.35
C MET A 49 -18.31 4.18 1.96
N ASP A 50 -19.22 3.27 1.59
CA ASP A 50 -20.58 3.58 1.15
C ASP A 50 -21.45 4.16 2.27
N ALA A 51 -21.07 3.98 3.54
CA ALA A 51 -21.72 4.66 4.67
C ALA A 51 -21.46 6.19 4.67
N HIS A 52 -20.53 6.68 3.85
CA HIS A 52 -20.13 8.08 3.79
C HIS A 52 -20.24 8.63 2.37
N GLU A 53 -21.30 9.40 2.11
CA GLU A 53 -21.53 10.00 0.79
C GLU A 53 -20.32 10.82 0.30
N GLY A 54 -19.88 10.52 -0.92
CA GLY A 54 -18.77 11.18 -1.61
C GLY A 54 -17.38 10.86 -1.09
N TYR A 55 -17.24 9.84 -0.23
CA TYR A 55 -15.97 9.44 0.38
C TYR A 55 -15.10 8.61 -0.57
N CYS A 56 -13.83 9.01 -0.70
CA CYS A 56 -12.81 8.35 -1.51
C CYS A 56 -11.45 8.43 -0.80
N GLN A 57 -10.51 7.58 -1.21
CA GLN A 57 -9.29 7.30 -0.46
C GLN A 57 -8.06 7.35 -1.36
N ILE A 58 -7.05 8.13 -0.98
CA ILE A 58 -5.70 7.98 -1.54
C ILE A 58 -5.02 6.87 -0.76
N LEU A 59 -4.68 5.77 -1.42
CA LEU A 59 -4.23 4.54 -0.75
C LEU A 59 -2.78 4.66 -0.26
N SER A 60 -2.50 4.16 0.94
CA SER A 60 -1.13 3.90 1.42
C SER A 60 -1.02 2.47 1.96
N LEU A 61 0.16 1.86 1.92
CA LEU A 61 0.34 0.51 2.46
C LEU A 61 0.37 0.55 3.99
N GLY A 62 -0.28 -0.42 4.64
CA GLY A 62 -0.21 -0.58 6.09
C GLY A 62 1.17 -1.04 6.56
N SER A 63 1.57 -0.59 7.75
CA SER A 63 2.79 -1.03 8.43
C SER A 63 2.83 -2.56 8.60
N PRO A 64 4.01 -3.21 8.61
CA PRO A 64 5.32 -2.63 8.88
C PRO A 64 5.98 -2.01 7.64
N PRO A 65 6.92 -1.06 7.83
CA PRO A 65 7.79 -0.62 6.75
C PRO A 65 8.66 -1.76 6.20
N LEU A 66 9.04 -1.67 4.93
CA LEU A 66 9.74 -2.74 4.22
C LEU A 66 11.09 -3.10 4.86
N GLU A 67 11.82 -2.11 5.37
CA GLU A 67 13.13 -2.27 6.01
C GLU A 67 13.09 -3.07 7.31
N LEU A 68 11.93 -3.21 7.95
CA LEU A 68 11.72 -4.08 9.10
C LEU A 68 11.33 -5.51 8.70
N ILE A 69 10.93 -5.72 7.45
CA ILE A 69 10.46 -7.02 6.94
C ILE A 69 11.61 -7.77 6.28
N THR A 70 12.33 -7.11 5.37
CA THR A 70 13.29 -7.79 4.50
C THR A 70 14.31 -6.80 3.91
N LYS A 71 15.29 -7.32 3.17
CA LYS A 71 16.39 -6.56 2.56
C LYS A 71 16.75 -7.07 1.17
N GLY A 72 17.55 -6.31 0.46
CA GLY A 72 18.04 -6.62 -0.88
C GLY A 72 16.90 -6.82 -1.86
N ARG A 73 17.06 -7.82 -2.73
CA ARG A 73 16.09 -8.13 -3.79
C ARG A 73 14.66 -8.38 -3.28
N HIS A 74 14.51 -8.92 -2.08
CA HIS A 74 13.18 -9.15 -1.51
C HIS A 74 12.48 -7.84 -1.12
N ALA A 75 13.21 -6.83 -0.65
CA ALA A 75 12.65 -5.52 -0.33
C ALA A 75 12.23 -4.78 -1.61
N THR A 76 13.07 -4.82 -2.65
CA THR A 76 12.75 -4.21 -3.95
C THR A 76 11.57 -4.90 -4.63
N ASP A 77 11.52 -6.24 -4.60
CA ASP A 77 10.40 -7.00 -5.16
C ASP A 77 9.09 -6.70 -4.41
N LEU A 78 9.13 -6.65 -3.07
CA LEU A 78 7.95 -6.34 -2.26
C LEU A 78 7.45 -4.90 -2.48
N SER A 79 8.36 -3.93 -2.63
CA SER A 79 8.03 -2.54 -2.96
C SER A 79 7.34 -2.44 -4.32
N ARG A 80 7.85 -3.17 -5.32
CA ARG A 80 7.27 -3.23 -6.66
C ARG A 80 5.87 -3.84 -6.65
N ILE A 81 5.70 -4.98 -5.98
CA ILE A 81 4.38 -5.63 -5.83
C ILE A 81 3.38 -4.68 -5.17
N GLY A 82 3.80 -3.95 -4.13
CA GLY A 82 2.96 -2.96 -3.46
C GLY A 82 2.50 -1.85 -4.41
N THR A 83 3.46 -1.26 -5.13
CA THR A 83 3.21 -0.21 -6.14
C THR A 83 2.24 -0.67 -7.23
N GLU A 84 2.53 -1.80 -7.88
CA GLU A 84 1.70 -2.35 -8.97
C GLU A 84 0.30 -2.70 -8.47
N SER A 85 0.17 -3.27 -7.26
CA SER A 85 -1.13 -3.62 -6.70
C SER A 85 -1.97 -2.39 -6.35
N GLN A 86 -1.35 -1.32 -5.83
CA GLN A 86 -2.07 -0.07 -5.57
C GLN A 86 -2.49 0.62 -6.87
N ALA A 87 -1.63 0.63 -7.89
CA ALA A 87 -1.93 1.18 -9.20
C ALA A 87 -3.11 0.44 -9.87
N GLU A 88 -3.13 -0.89 -9.81
CA GLU A 88 -4.24 -1.72 -10.33
C GLU A 88 -5.57 -1.38 -9.64
N LEU A 89 -5.56 -1.14 -8.33
CA LEU A 89 -6.77 -0.74 -7.59
C LEU A 89 -7.26 0.64 -8.01
N VAL A 90 -6.36 1.60 -8.21
CA VAL A 90 -6.69 2.95 -8.70
C VAL A 90 -7.27 2.87 -10.12
N GLU A 91 -6.70 2.05 -11.00
CA GLU A 91 -7.22 1.83 -12.36
C GLU A 91 -8.62 1.23 -12.34
N LYS A 92 -8.87 0.22 -11.50
CA LYS A 92 -10.16 -0.48 -11.42
C LYS A 92 -11.27 0.31 -10.74
N HIS A 93 -10.91 1.17 -9.78
CA HIS A 93 -11.87 1.88 -8.94
C HIS A 93 -11.53 3.38 -8.78
N PRO A 94 -11.39 4.16 -9.87
CA PRO A 94 -10.89 5.54 -9.82
C PRO A 94 -11.82 6.52 -9.09
N ASP A 95 -13.10 6.21 -8.98
CA ASP A 95 -14.09 6.96 -8.21
C ASP A 95 -13.88 6.79 -6.69
N ARG A 96 -13.48 5.59 -6.27
CA ARG A 96 -13.20 5.23 -4.87
C ARG A 96 -11.76 5.56 -4.47
N PHE A 97 -10.83 5.34 -5.38
CA PHE A 97 -9.39 5.47 -5.18
C PHE A 97 -8.78 6.44 -6.20
N PRO A 98 -8.79 7.77 -5.94
CA PRO A 98 -8.23 8.76 -6.86
C PRO A 98 -6.71 8.70 -7.08
N GLY A 99 -5.99 7.92 -6.29
CA GLY A 99 -4.53 7.84 -6.35
C GLY A 99 -3.96 7.02 -5.21
N PHE A 100 -2.65 6.89 -5.19
CA PHE A 100 -1.94 6.15 -4.14
C PHE A 100 -0.57 6.76 -3.83
N ILE A 101 -0.09 6.40 -2.64
CA ILE A 101 1.22 6.72 -2.10
C ILE A 101 2.05 5.43 -2.08
N ALA A 102 3.18 5.44 -2.77
CA ALA A 102 4.07 4.29 -2.88
C ALA A 102 4.93 4.10 -1.62
N SER A 103 5.40 2.88 -1.39
CA SER A 103 6.32 2.55 -0.29
C SER A 103 7.67 2.10 -0.83
N PRO A 104 8.64 3.02 -1.01
CA PRO A 104 9.98 2.68 -1.49
C PRO A 104 10.74 1.83 -0.46
N PRO A 105 11.74 1.03 -0.89
CA PRO A 105 12.49 0.16 -0.01
C PRO A 105 13.60 0.95 0.73
N MET A 106 13.20 1.73 1.75
CA MET A 106 14.06 2.72 2.41
C MET A 106 15.31 2.16 3.12
N GLY A 107 15.38 0.84 3.32
CA GLY A 107 16.55 0.15 3.88
C GLY A 107 17.65 -0.19 2.86
N GLU A 108 17.42 0.06 1.58
CA GLU A 108 18.34 -0.26 0.49
C GLU A 108 19.27 0.91 0.13
N ASP A 109 20.14 0.71 -0.85
CA ASP A 109 20.99 1.78 -1.35
C ASP A 109 20.18 2.92 -2.00
N ILE A 110 20.79 4.12 -2.06
CA ILE A 110 20.12 5.32 -2.57
C ILE A 110 19.66 5.13 -4.02
N SER A 111 20.43 4.42 -4.85
CA SER A 111 20.04 4.13 -6.23
C SER A 111 18.74 3.32 -6.31
N ALA A 112 18.63 2.24 -5.53
CA ALA A 112 17.44 1.40 -5.49
C ALA A 112 16.21 2.16 -4.97
N ILE A 113 16.40 3.03 -3.97
CA ILE A 113 15.34 3.91 -3.47
C ILE A 113 14.88 4.87 -4.57
N LEU A 114 15.81 5.52 -5.26
CA LEU A 114 15.49 6.47 -6.33
C LEU A 114 14.82 5.80 -7.54
N ASP A 115 15.28 4.61 -7.93
CA ASP A 115 14.70 3.84 -9.03
C ASP A 115 13.27 3.40 -8.70
N ALA A 116 13.03 2.92 -7.47
CA ALA A 116 11.69 2.57 -7.00
C ALA A 116 10.74 3.79 -6.97
N CYS A 117 11.22 4.95 -6.50
CA CYS A 117 10.45 6.18 -6.51
C CYS A 117 10.09 6.65 -7.92
N ARG A 118 11.06 6.63 -8.85
CA ARG A 118 10.83 6.98 -10.26
C ARG A 118 9.81 6.05 -10.90
N TYR A 119 10.01 4.74 -10.78
CA TYR A 119 9.08 3.76 -11.30
C TYR A 119 7.66 3.98 -10.77
N ALA A 120 7.51 4.16 -9.46
CA ALA A 120 6.20 4.37 -8.86
C ALA A 120 5.51 5.64 -9.38
N ILE A 121 6.23 6.76 -9.48
CA ILE A 121 5.66 8.06 -9.85
C ILE A 121 5.48 8.19 -11.37
N GLU A 122 6.51 7.90 -12.14
CA GLU A 122 6.58 8.14 -13.59
C GLU A 122 5.86 7.05 -14.38
N ASP A 123 6.00 5.78 -13.98
CA ASP A 123 5.45 4.64 -14.73
C ASP A 123 4.11 4.14 -14.18
N CYS A 124 3.87 4.26 -12.87
CA CYS A 124 2.66 3.73 -12.22
C CYS A 124 1.68 4.79 -11.72
N GLY A 125 2.02 6.08 -11.77
CA GLY A 125 1.12 7.17 -11.40
C GLY A 125 0.94 7.38 -9.89
N ALA A 126 1.89 6.94 -9.06
CA ALA A 126 1.92 7.30 -7.65
C ALA A 126 2.00 8.82 -7.49
N ILE A 127 1.22 9.37 -6.56
CA ILE A 127 1.16 10.82 -6.31
C ILE A 127 1.98 11.24 -5.08
N GLY A 128 2.75 10.30 -4.52
CA GLY A 128 3.66 10.54 -3.41
C GLY A 128 4.31 9.25 -2.92
N VAL A 129 5.18 9.39 -1.91
CA VAL A 129 5.86 8.28 -1.24
C VAL A 129 5.66 8.37 0.27
N GLN A 130 5.53 7.22 0.93
CA GLN A 130 5.43 7.12 2.38
C GLN A 130 6.82 6.88 2.98
N VAL A 131 7.12 7.60 4.06
CA VAL A 131 8.36 7.48 4.83
C VAL A 131 8.01 7.29 6.30
N TYR A 132 8.72 6.39 6.96
CA TYR A 132 8.56 6.08 8.38
C TYR A 132 9.61 6.81 9.23
N THR A 133 9.31 6.99 10.52
CA THR A 133 10.18 7.65 11.52
C THR A 133 10.92 6.66 12.40
#